data_AF-A0A226CW35-F1
#
_entry.id   AF-A0A226CW35-F1
#
_cell.length_a   1.000
_cell.length_b   1.000
_cell.length_c   1.000
_cell.angle_alpha   90.00
_cell.angle_beta   90.00
_cell.angle_gamma   90.00
#
_symmetry.space_group_name_H-M   'P 1'
#
loop_
_entity.id
_entity.type
_entity.pdbx_description
1 polymer ?
#
loop_
_entity_poly.entity_id
_entity_poly.type
_entity_poly.pdbx_seq_one_letter_code
_entity_poly.pdbx_strand_id
1 'polypeptide(L)'
;MLGTEDVNLLKRNLRYGRYCLPVQWDTERGKIVIKSAKQQKYVMVSLLAHFLAMFGRLYSMSLHSNILDKAQATTGALVYAIAFMVRFDVPVDSVAAQLINLMFASSNANNGSLRKSKITLCIRLLLSAVALTATILAVLLAILVIFLPCQALVVSSILCRGDSFLGNIGYWTSWLVRILIASVEFVLLINIAVSSIHYCFHVMLHGIAFLWSDFSTFVKRCDQGFAPIWEYKRVQVFEKLVNSCIRRRIFLASALGIPTFQIMMCYISTKLFHSEHENNFKAVLFFWSYILALIFTVEDGEKVGEESSEVLGSLEAGIWQQFRGRIDTLGGAGVLFETNGFVSPGYYVNILYRVIFDK
;
A
#
# COMPACT_ATOMS: atom_id res chain seq x y z
N MET A 1 -14.38 4.24 9.57
CA MET A 1 -15.75 3.92 9.09
C MET A 1 -15.90 4.43 7.67
N LEU A 2 -16.39 3.61 6.72
CA LEU A 2 -16.39 3.92 5.28
C LEU A 2 -17.68 4.67 4.89
N GLY A 3 -17.54 5.93 4.48
CA GLY A 3 -18.66 6.71 3.95
C GLY A 3 -19.06 6.28 2.54
N THR A 4 -20.21 6.75 2.06
CA THR A 4 -20.69 6.53 0.68
C THR A 4 -19.66 6.97 -0.36
N GLU A 5 -18.93 8.05 -0.09
CA GLU A 5 -17.81 8.53 -0.90
C GLU A 5 -16.68 7.49 -1.01
N ASP A 6 -16.33 6.81 0.09
CA ASP A 6 -15.28 5.78 0.08
C ASP A 6 -15.70 4.56 -0.76
N VAL A 7 -16.97 4.16 -0.64
CA VAL A 7 -17.55 3.10 -1.47
C VAL A 7 -17.46 3.47 -2.95
N ASN A 8 -17.77 4.72 -3.30
CA ASN A 8 -17.72 5.20 -4.68
C ASN A 8 -16.28 5.25 -5.21
N LEU A 9 -15.32 5.70 -4.40
CA LEU A 9 -13.89 5.67 -4.73
C LEU A 9 -13.39 4.25 -4.97
N LEU A 10 -13.78 3.30 -4.10
CA LEU A 10 -13.42 1.91 -4.27
C LEU A 10 -14.04 1.31 -5.53
N LYS A 11 -15.34 1.52 -5.77
CA LYS A 11 -16.03 1.06 -7.00
C LYS A 11 -15.32 1.58 -8.25
N ARG A 12 -14.92 2.86 -8.25
CA ARG A 12 -14.17 3.48 -9.34
C ARG A 12 -12.81 2.79 -9.54
N ASN A 13 -12.06 2.55 -8.47
CA ASN A 13 -10.78 1.85 -8.55
C ASN A 13 -10.93 0.40 -9.03
N LEU A 14 -11.95 -0.33 -8.56
CA LEU A 14 -12.25 -1.69 -9.03
C LEU A 14 -12.64 -1.72 -10.52
N ARG A 15 -13.34 -0.69 -11.00
CA ARG A 15 -13.68 -0.53 -12.42
C ARG A 15 -12.43 -0.32 -13.28
N TYR A 16 -11.52 0.56 -12.87
CA TYR A 16 -10.23 0.73 -13.54
C TYR A 16 -9.38 -0.54 -13.46
N GLY A 17 -9.47 -1.27 -12.34
CA GLY A 17 -8.75 -2.51 -12.11
C GLY A 17 -9.37 -3.75 -12.75
N ARG A 18 -10.27 -3.61 -13.74
CA ARG A 18 -10.96 -4.75 -14.37
C ARG A 18 -10.02 -5.81 -14.94
N TYR A 19 -8.84 -5.42 -15.42
CA TYR A 19 -7.86 -6.36 -15.99
C TYR A 19 -6.70 -6.69 -15.06
N CYS A 20 -6.48 -5.90 -13.99
CA CYS A 20 -5.32 -6.05 -13.11
C CYS A 20 -5.62 -6.57 -11.70
N LEU A 21 -6.88 -6.50 -11.24
CA LEU A 21 -7.29 -6.99 -9.91
C LEU A 21 -8.01 -8.34 -10.01
N PRO A 22 -7.82 -9.26 -9.04
CA PRO A 22 -8.53 -10.55 -9.04
C PRO A 22 -9.97 -10.43 -8.49
N VAL A 23 -10.37 -9.25 -8.05
CA VAL A 23 -11.67 -8.96 -7.44
C VAL A 23 -12.50 -7.99 -8.31
N GLN A 24 -13.82 -8.02 -8.14
CA GLN A 24 -14.76 -7.09 -8.77
C GLN A 24 -15.89 -6.73 -7.81
N TRP A 25 -16.55 -5.59 -8.07
CA TRP A 25 -17.75 -5.21 -7.34
C TRP A 25 -18.97 -5.94 -7.90
N ASP A 26 -19.73 -6.59 -7.02
CA ASP A 26 -21.03 -7.19 -7.32
C ASP A 26 -22.14 -6.19 -6.97
N THR A 27 -22.78 -5.62 -7.99
CA THR A 27 -23.83 -4.62 -7.82
C THR A 27 -25.09 -5.22 -7.19
N GLU A 28 -25.41 -6.48 -7.47
CA GLU A 28 -26.60 -7.15 -6.96
C GLU A 28 -26.45 -7.44 -5.46
N ARG A 29 -25.26 -7.90 -5.06
CA ARG A 29 -24.97 -8.24 -3.65
C ARG A 29 -24.40 -7.09 -2.84
N GLY A 30 -24.09 -5.96 -3.47
CA GLY A 30 -23.48 -4.80 -2.82
C GLY A 30 -22.13 -5.11 -2.13
N LYS A 31 -21.35 -6.05 -2.68
CA LYS A 31 -20.10 -6.52 -2.06
C LYS A 31 -19.03 -6.86 -3.08
N ILE A 32 -17.80 -7.03 -2.62
CA ILE A 32 -16.68 -7.48 -3.45
C ILE A 32 -16.73 -8.99 -3.57
N VAL A 33 -16.58 -9.47 -4.80
CA VAL A 33 -16.49 -10.90 -5.12
C VAL A 33 -15.22 -11.19 -5.91
N ILE A 34 -14.71 -12.41 -5.76
CA ILE A 34 -13.59 -12.91 -6.55
C ILE A 34 -14.08 -13.14 -7.97
N LYS A 35 -13.27 -12.76 -8.96
CA LYS A 35 -13.56 -12.98 -10.37
C LYS A 35 -13.62 -14.47 -10.72
N SER A 36 -14.40 -14.80 -11.75
CA SER A 36 -14.46 -16.16 -12.30
C SER A 36 -13.09 -16.64 -12.80
N ALA A 37 -12.88 -17.96 -12.84
CA ALA A 37 -11.62 -18.55 -13.31
C ALA A 37 -11.21 -18.07 -14.73
N LYS A 38 -12.18 -17.86 -15.63
CA LYS A 38 -11.91 -17.30 -16.97
C LYS A 38 -11.35 -15.88 -16.89
N GLN A 39 -11.93 -15.04 -16.03
CA GLN A 39 -11.47 -13.66 -15.84
C GLN A 39 -10.11 -13.59 -15.13
N GLN A 40 -9.83 -14.52 -14.21
CA GLN A 40 -8.54 -14.63 -13.55
C GLN A 40 -7.40 -14.92 -14.54
N LYS A 41 -7.65 -15.63 -15.65
CA LYS A 41 -6.64 -15.83 -16.69
C LYS A 41 -6.09 -14.50 -17.24
N TYR A 42 -6.94 -13.49 -17.45
CA TYR A 42 -6.47 -12.17 -17.89
C TYR A 42 -5.62 -11.47 -16.83
N VAL A 43 -5.97 -11.62 -15.55
CA VAL A 43 -5.18 -11.08 -14.43
C VAL A 43 -3.80 -11.73 -14.39
N MET A 44 -3.71 -13.05 -14.61
CA MET A 44 -2.45 -13.79 -14.68
C MET A 44 -1.59 -13.37 -15.89
N VAL A 45 -2.19 -13.20 -17.07
CA VAL A 45 -1.49 -12.68 -18.25
C VAL A 45 -0.95 -11.28 -17.99
N SER A 46 -1.77 -10.41 -17.37
CA SER A 46 -1.30 -9.08 -16.97
C SER A 46 -0.16 -9.15 -15.96
N LEU A 47 -0.22 -10.05 -14.97
CA LEU A 47 0.86 -10.26 -14.01
C LEU A 47 2.16 -10.70 -14.69
N LEU A 48 2.10 -11.61 -15.65
CA LEU A 48 3.25 -12.03 -16.46
C LEU A 48 3.83 -10.85 -17.26
N ALA A 49 2.99 -10.02 -17.87
CA ALA A 49 3.46 -8.81 -18.57
C ALA A 49 4.18 -7.84 -17.61
N HIS A 50 3.66 -7.65 -16.40
CA HIS A 50 4.36 -6.83 -15.39
C HIS A 50 5.68 -7.45 -14.93
N PHE A 51 5.73 -8.77 -14.80
CA PHE A 51 6.97 -9.48 -14.48
C PHE A 51 8.04 -9.22 -15.55
N LEU A 52 7.69 -9.39 -16.84
CA LEU A 52 8.61 -9.09 -17.94
C LEU A 52 9.04 -7.62 -17.97
N ALA A 53 8.11 -6.69 -17.76
CA ALA A 53 8.42 -5.25 -17.70
C ALA A 53 9.36 -4.90 -16.53
N MET A 54 9.22 -5.57 -15.38
CA MET A 54 10.14 -5.42 -14.25
C MET A 54 11.56 -5.89 -14.62
N PHE A 55 11.72 -7.05 -15.27
CA PHE A 55 13.04 -7.47 -15.77
C PHE A 55 13.61 -6.50 -16.80
N GLY A 56 12.77 -5.97 -17.69
CA GLY A 56 13.18 -4.93 -18.62
C GLY A 56 13.74 -3.69 -17.90
N ARG A 57 13.06 -3.21 -16.86
CA ARG A 57 13.54 -2.08 -16.05
C ARG A 57 14.84 -2.39 -15.31
N LEU A 58 14.96 -3.57 -14.72
CA LEU A 58 16.19 -4.01 -14.07
C LEU A 58 17.36 -4.10 -15.06
N TYR A 59 17.11 -4.61 -16.27
CA TYR A 59 18.11 -4.68 -17.32
C TYR A 59 18.52 -3.28 -17.81
N SER A 60 17.56 -2.36 -17.96
CA SER A 60 17.83 -0.96 -18.33
C SER A 60 18.83 -0.29 -17.37
N MET A 61 18.84 -0.64 -16.08
CA MET A 61 19.79 -0.07 -15.12
C MET A 61 21.26 -0.35 -15.50
N SER A 62 21.53 -1.46 -16.19
CA SER A 62 22.88 -1.86 -16.62
C SER A 62 23.37 -1.09 -17.85
N LEU A 63 22.47 -0.43 -18.58
CA LEU A 63 22.80 0.26 -19.84
C LEU A 63 23.32 1.69 -19.64
N HIS A 64 23.18 2.26 -18.44
CA HIS A 64 23.58 3.65 -18.16
C HIS A 64 24.90 3.72 -17.37
N SER A 65 25.84 4.52 -17.88
CA SER A 65 27.14 4.77 -17.25
C SER A 65 27.13 5.96 -16.29
N ASN A 66 26.33 7.00 -16.58
CA ASN A 66 26.18 8.17 -15.72
C ASN A 66 25.49 7.78 -14.40
N ILE A 67 26.07 8.21 -13.27
CA ILE A 67 25.59 7.88 -11.92
C ILE A 67 24.16 8.38 -11.69
N LEU A 68 23.83 9.58 -12.17
CA LEU A 68 22.50 10.17 -12.01
C LEU A 68 21.46 9.42 -12.84
N ASP A 69 21.76 9.13 -14.12
CA ASP A 69 20.88 8.33 -14.97
C ASP A 69 20.64 6.93 -14.39
N LYS A 70 21.72 6.31 -13.89
CA LYS A 70 21.64 5.03 -13.20
C LYS A 70 20.78 5.12 -11.93
N ALA A 71 20.89 6.19 -11.15
CA ALA A 71 20.05 6.40 -9.97
C ALA A 71 18.57 6.59 -10.34
N GLN A 72 18.28 7.31 -11.43
CA GLN A 72 16.92 7.46 -11.96
C GLN A 72 16.33 6.12 -12.43
N ALA A 73 17.09 5.35 -13.21
CA ALA A 73 16.70 4.00 -13.63
C ALA A 73 16.45 3.08 -12.43
N THR A 74 17.38 3.09 -11.46
CA THR A 74 17.30 2.29 -10.24
C THR A 74 16.03 2.63 -9.46
N THR A 75 15.71 3.91 -9.32
CA THR A 75 14.50 4.36 -8.63
C THR A 75 13.24 3.93 -9.37
N GLY A 76 13.20 4.09 -10.70
CA GLY A 76 12.07 3.64 -11.52
C GLY A 76 11.87 2.12 -11.48
N ALA A 77 12.95 1.34 -11.43
CA ALA A 77 12.91 -0.10 -11.27
C ALA A 77 12.47 -0.51 -9.86
N LEU A 78 13.00 0.14 -8.82
CA LEU A 78 12.66 -0.11 -7.42
C LEU A 78 11.17 0.15 -7.14
N VAL A 79 10.65 1.31 -7.54
CA VAL A 79 9.21 1.63 -7.38
C VAL A 79 8.34 0.57 -8.05
N TYR A 80 8.72 0.20 -9.28
CA TYR A 80 7.97 -0.79 -10.04
C TYR A 80 8.05 -2.18 -9.41
N ALA A 81 9.21 -2.57 -8.89
CA ALA A 81 9.41 -3.83 -8.18
C ALA A 81 8.58 -3.88 -6.88
N ILE A 82 8.58 -2.82 -6.07
CA ILE A 82 7.74 -2.74 -4.86
C ILE A 82 6.27 -2.87 -5.22
N ALA A 83 5.80 -2.11 -6.22
CA ALA A 83 4.42 -2.17 -6.70
C ALA A 83 4.06 -3.56 -7.24
N PHE A 84 4.99 -4.22 -7.93
CA PHE A 84 4.80 -5.59 -8.42
C PHE A 84 4.72 -6.58 -7.26
N MET A 85 5.61 -6.48 -6.27
CA MET A 85 5.61 -7.34 -5.08
C MET A 85 4.31 -7.18 -4.28
N VAL A 86 3.80 -5.96 -4.13
CA VAL A 86 2.48 -5.71 -3.51
C VAL A 86 1.35 -6.39 -4.29
N ARG A 87 1.43 -6.35 -5.62
CA ARG A 87 0.44 -6.93 -6.53
C ARG A 87 0.53 -8.45 -6.66
N PHE A 88 1.66 -9.07 -6.33
CA PHE A 88 1.94 -10.48 -6.59
C PHE A 88 1.07 -11.41 -5.71
N ASP A 89 -0.16 -11.66 -6.18
CA ASP A 89 -1.23 -12.36 -5.46
C ASP A 89 -1.60 -13.69 -6.10
N VAL A 90 -0.66 -14.64 -6.02
CA VAL A 90 -0.82 -16.00 -6.56
C VAL A 90 -0.54 -17.03 -5.46
N PRO A 91 -1.54 -17.83 -5.05
CA PRO A 91 -2.96 -17.81 -5.47
C PRO A 91 -3.70 -16.55 -4.97
N VAL A 92 -4.85 -16.25 -5.59
CA VAL A 92 -5.69 -15.09 -5.24
C VAL A 92 -6.08 -15.13 -3.76
N ASP A 93 -5.76 -14.08 -3.01
CA ASP A 93 -6.13 -13.96 -1.61
C ASP A 93 -7.62 -13.57 -1.43
N SER A 94 -8.43 -14.55 -1.04
CA SER A 94 -9.83 -14.32 -0.70
C SER A 94 -10.03 -13.49 0.57
N VAL A 95 -9.04 -13.47 1.47
CA VAL A 95 -9.13 -12.82 2.79
C VAL A 95 -9.19 -11.31 2.63
N ALA A 96 -8.43 -10.73 1.70
CA ALA A 96 -8.49 -9.30 1.39
C ALA A 96 -9.90 -8.84 0.97
N ALA A 97 -10.60 -9.63 0.15
CA ALA A 97 -11.98 -9.33 -0.24
C ALA A 97 -12.95 -9.44 0.95
N GLN A 98 -12.77 -10.46 1.81
CA GLN A 98 -13.57 -10.64 3.02
C GLN A 98 -13.38 -9.49 4.01
N LEU A 99 -12.14 -9.04 4.20
CA LEU A 99 -11.80 -7.91 5.06
C LEU A 99 -12.55 -6.65 4.63
N ILE A 100 -12.49 -6.31 3.34
CA ILE A 100 -13.18 -5.13 2.82
C ILE A 100 -14.70 -5.26 2.96
N ASN A 101 -15.26 -6.44 2.66
CA ASN A 101 -16.70 -6.69 2.84
C ASN A 101 -17.14 -6.55 4.30
N LEU A 102 -16.31 -7.02 5.24
CA LEU A 102 -16.57 -6.90 6.68
C LEU A 102 -16.54 -5.42 7.13
N MET A 103 -15.59 -4.63 6.64
CA MET A 103 -15.54 -3.19 6.89
C MET A 103 -16.82 -2.49 6.40
N PHE A 104 -17.34 -2.87 5.22
CA PHE A 104 -18.59 -2.33 4.71
C PHE A 104 -19.81 -2.76 5.53
N ALA A 105 -19.91 -4.04 5.87
CA ALA A 105 -21.00 -4.57 6.68
C ALA A 105 -21.06 -3.85 8.04
N SER A 106 -19.92 -3.65 8.69
CA SER A 106 -19.87 -2.89 9.93
C SER A 106 -20.19 -1.41 9.75
N SER A 107 -19.84 -0.81 8.61
CA SER A 107 -20.16 0.60 8.35
C SER A 107 -21.67 0.81 8.27
N ASN A 108 -22.38 -0.10 7.58
CA ASN A 108 -23.83 -0.03 7.40
C ASN A 108 -24.62 -0.32 8.69
N ALA A 109 -24.07 -1.11 9.61
CA ALA A 109 -24.73 -1.41 10.88
C ALA A 109 -24.76 -0.20 11.84
N ASN A 110 -23.74 0.67 11.76
CA ASN A 110 -23.53 1.77 12.72
C ASN A 110 -24.08 3.12 12.22
N ASN A 111 -25.14 3.12 11.40
CA ASN A 111 -25.72 4.32 10.73
C ASN A 111 -26.15 5.48 11.67
N GLY A 112 -26.04 5.35 12.99
CA GLY A 112 -26.59 6.29 13.99
C GLY A 112 -25.82 7.59 14.24
N SER A 113 -24.53 7.69 13.92
CA SER A 113 -23.78 8.96 14.02
C SER A 113 -22.38 8.74 13.42
N LEU A 114 -22.26 8.98 12.12
CA LEU A 114 -21.01 8.82 11.39
C LEU A 114 -20.06 9.96 11.76
N ARG A 115 -19.37 9.85 12.91
CA ARG A 115 -18.32 10.81 13.26
C ARG A 115 -17.21 10.69 12.22
N LYS A 116 -17.12 11.67 11.31
CA LYS A 116 -16.04 11.78 10.33
C LYS A 116 -14.72 11.85 11.11
N SER A 117 -14.00 10.73 11.18
CA SER A 117 -12.70 10.73 11.83
C SER A 117 -11.71 11.54 10.99
N LYS A 118 -10.85 12.33 11.63
CA LYS A 118 -9.77 13.06 10.94
C LYS A 118 -8.90 12.10 10.12
N ILE A 119 -8.72 10.87 10.61
CA ILE A 119 -7.97 9.79 9.95
C ILE A 119 -8.60 9.43 8.59
N THR A 120 -9.92 9.22 8.54
CA THR A 120 -10.60 8.89 7.27
C THR A 120 -10.47 10.01 6.25
N LEU A 121 -10.52 11.28 6.68
CA LEU A 121 -10.28 12.42 5.78
C LEU A 121 -8.83 12.40 5.23
N CYS A 122 -7.85 12.13 6.09
CA CYS A 122 -6.44 12.04 5.72
C CYS A 122 -6.20 10.95 4.66
N ILE A 123 -6.70 9.74 4.91
CA ILE A 123 -6.61 8.61 3.99
C ILE A 123 -7.22 8.94 2.62
N ARG A 124 -8.37 9.66 2.59
CA ARG A 124 -9.00 10.08 1.33
C ARG A 124 -8.15 11.09 0.55
N LEU A 125 -7.57 12.06 1.25
CA LEU A 125 -6.69 13.05 0.64
C LEU A 125 -5.44 12.38 0.07
N LEU A 126 -4.81 11.50 0.85
CA LEU A 126 -3.64 10.75 0.44
C LEU A 126 -3.94 9.83 -0.76
N LEU A 127 -5.05 9.09 -0.72
CA LEU A 127 -5.53 8.26 -1.82
C LEU A 127 -5.73 9.07 -3.11
N SER A 128 -6.31 10.27 -2.98
CA SER A 128 -6.56 11.17 -4.12
C SER A 128 -5.25 11.73 -4.68
N ALA A 129 -4.32 12.14 -3.81
CA ALA A 129 -3.01 12.66 -4.18
C ALA A 129 -2.16 11.58 -4.87
N VAL A 130 -2.16 10.35 -4.37
CA VAL A 130 -1.43 9.23 -4.97
C VAL A 130 -2.04 8.84 -6.32
N ALA A 131 -3.37 8.75 -6.44
CA ALA A 131 -4.03 8.47 -7.71
C ALA A 131 -3.74 9.53 -8.78
N LEU A 132 -3.80 10.81 -8.40
CA LEU A 132 -3.46 11.92 -9.28
C LEU A 132 -1.99 11.86 -9.70
N THR A 133 -1.08 11.68 -8.74
CA THR A 133 0.36 11.61 -8.98
C THR A 133 0.73 10.44 -9.89
N ALA A 134 0.16 9.25 -9.65
CA ALA A 134 0.38 8.09 -10.51
C ALA A 134 -0.11 8.32 -11.94
N THR A 135 -1.25 9.00 -12.11
CA THR A 135 -1.79 9.34 -13.43
C THR A 135 -0.90 10.33 -14.16
N ILE A 136 -0.49 11.41 -13.49
CA ILE A 136 0.44 12.41 -14.04
C ILE A 136 1.76 11.73 -14.43
N LEU A 137 2.32 10.90 -13.56
CA LEU A 137 3.57 10.18 -13.83
C LEU A 137 3.45 9.24 -15.04
N ALA A 138 2.31 8.54 -15.19
CA ALA A 138 2.06 7.68 -16.35
C ALA A 138 2.02 8.48 -17.65
N VAL A 139 1.33 9.62 -17.66
CA VAL A 139 1.27 10.51 -18.83
C VAL A 139 2.65 11.08 -19.16
N LEU A 140 3.38 11.58 -18.17
CA LEU A 140 4.72 12.13 -18.36
C LEU A 140 5.69 11.07 -18.89
N LEU A 141 5.64 9.84 -18.38
CA LEU A 141 6.45 8.73 -18.87
C LEU A 141 6.09 8.35 -20.29
N ALA A 142 4.80 8.29 -20.65
CA ALA A 142 4.38 8.01 -22.01
C ALA A 142 4.88 9.08 -23.00
N ILE A 143 4.78 10.36 -22.62
CA ILE A 143 5.35 11.48 -23.38
C ILE A 143 6.86 11.29 -23.52
N LEU A 144 7.54 10.91 -22.43
CA LEU A 144 8.97 10.67 -22.42
C LEU A 144 9.39 9.56 -23.40
N VAL A 145 8.64 8.46 -23.47
CA VAL A 145 8.91 7.37 -24.43
C VAL A 145 8.80 7.86 -25.88
N ILE A 146 7.87 8.76 -26.18
CA ILE A 146 7.68 9.28 -27.54
C ILE A 146 8.85 10.18 -27.96
N PHE A 147 9.24 11.12 -27.09
CA PHE A 147 10.24 12.12 -27.43
C PHE A 147 11.69 11.67 -27.14
N LEU A 148 11.90 10.94 -26.04
CA LEU A 148 13.20 10.55 -25.50
C LEU A 148 13.21 9.06 -25.11
N PRO A 149 13.06 8.13 -26.09
CA PRO A 149 12.94 6.69 -25.80
C PRO A 149 14.18 6.07 -25.14
N CYS A 150 15.33 6.74 -25.18
CA CYS A 150 16.59 6.25 -24.61
C CYS A 150 16.84 6.73 -23.17
N GLN A 151 15.87 7.43 -22.55
CA GLN A 151 16.04 7.88 -21.18
C GLN A 151 15.99 6.71 -20.19
N ALA A 152 16.76 6.82 -19.11
CA ALA A 152 16.97 5.74 -18.16
C ALA A 152 15.73 5.24 -17.40
N LEU A 153 14.66 6.04 -17.39
CA LEU A 153 13.44 5.76 -16.64
C LEU A 153 12.44 4.86 -17.42
N VAL A 154 12.62 4.71 -18.74
CA VAL A 154 11.69 4.03 -19.64
C VAL A 154 12.22 2.66 -20.07
N VAL A 155 11.34 1.71 -20.34
CA VAL A 155 11.71 0.35 -20.81
C VAL A 155 12.19 0.38 -22.26
N SER A 156 11.77 1.39 -23.03
CA SER A 156 12.22 1.59 -24.41
C SER A 156 13.74 1.79 -24.56
N SER A 157 14.45 2.12 -23.48
CA SER A 157 15.91 2.29 -23.47
C SER A 157 16.66 1.04 -23.95
N ILE A 158 16.07 -0.14 -23.76
CA ILE A 158 16.62 -1.44 -24.18
C ILE A 158 16.76 -1.54 -25.71
N LEU A 159 15.92 -0.80 -26.44
CA LEU A 159 15.93 -0.76 -27.90
C LEU A 159 16.90 0.30 -28.46
N CYS A 160 17.54 1.08 -27.60
CA CYS A 160 18.55 2.05 -28.01
C CYS A 160 19.91 1.37 -28.16
N ARG A 161 20.55 1.59 -29.31
CA ARG A 161 21.91 1.13 -29.57
C ARG A 161 22.77 2.35 -29.88
N GLY A 162 23.60 2.74 -28.90
CA GLY A 162 24.22 4.06 -28.89
C GLY A 162 23.17 5.17 -28.81
N ASP A 163 23.40 6.29 -29.48
CA ASP A 163 22.47 7.45 -29.48
C ASP A 163 21.29 7.29 -30.45
N SER A 164 21.24 6.18 -31.19
CA SER A 164 20.22 5.94 -32.21
C SER A 164 19.16 4.93 -31.73
N PHE A 165 17.90 5.35 -31.76
CA PHE A 165 16.76 4.46 -31.58
C PHE A 165 16.42 3.79 -32.92
N LEU A 166 16.67 2.48 -33.02
CA LEU A 166 16.38 1.68 -34.23
C LEU A 166 16.95 2.31 -35.53
N GLY A 167 18.23 2.66 -35.53
CA GLY A 167 18.88 3.55 -36.52
C GLY A 167 18.75 3.23 -38.02
N ASN A 168 18.21 2.08 -38.42
CA ASN A 168 17.98 1.69 -39.82
C ASN A 168 16.50 1.60 -40.22
N ILE A 169 15.57 1.92 -39.32
CA ILE A 169 14.12 1.82 -39.59
C ILE A 169 13.62 3.16 -40.14
N GLY A 170 12.77 3.11 -41.16
CA GLY A 170 12.15 4.31 -41.75
C GLY A 170 11.43 5.18 -40.71
N TYR A 171 11.42 6.50 -40.93
CA TYR A 171 10.89 7.50 -40.00
C TYR A 171 9.48 7.17 -39.47
N TRP A 172 8.55 6.82 -40.36
CA TRP A 172 7.17 6.47 -40.02
C TRP A 172 7.06 5.25 -39.10
N THR A 173 7.83 4.20 -39.40
CA THR A 173 7.85 2.97 -38.61
C THR A 173 8.45 3.23 -37.24
N SER A 174 9.49 4.06 -37.13
CA SER A 174 10.07 4.47 -35.84
C SER A 174 9.03 5.19 -34.95
N TRP A 175 8.28 6.14 -35.50
CA TRP A 175 7.20 6.83 -34.78
C TRP A 175 6.08 5.89 -34.33
N LEU A 176 5.64 4.99 -35.20
CA LEU A 176 4.61 4.02 -34.87
C LEU A 176 5.06 3.10 -33.72
N VAL A 177 6.30 2.62 -33.76
CA VAL A 177 6.88 1.81 -32.67
C VAL A 177 6.93 2.59 -31.36
N ARG A 178 7.34 3.87 -31.38
CA ARG A 178 7.37 4.72 -30.18
C ARG A 178 5.98 4.91 -29.57
N ILE A 179 4.96 5.19 -30.38
CA ILE A 179 3.58 5.36 -29.91
C ILE A 179 3.05 4.06 -29.30
N LEU A 180 3.34 2.91 -29.93
CA LEU A 180 2.95 1.61 -29.41
C LEU A 180 3.62 1.31 -28.06
N ILE A 181 4.93 1.52 -27.94
CA ILE A 181 5.65 1.29 -26.67
C ILE A 181 5.16 2.26 -25.59
N ALA A 182 4.96 3.54 -25.93
CA ALA A 182 4.44 4.54 -24.99
C ALA A 182 3.04 4.14 -24.47
N SER A 183 2.19 3.63 -25.35
CA SER A 183 0.85 3.13 -24.99
C SER A 183 0.92 1.92 -24.06
N VAL A 184 1.83 0.97 -24.35
CA VAL A 184 2.05 -0.21 -23.50
C VAL A 184 2.59 0.21 -22.12
N GLU A 185 3.59 1.08 -22.06
CA GLU A 185 4.15 1.58 -20.80
C GLU A 185 3.11 2.34 -19.98
N PHE A 186 2.30 3.18 -20.62
CA PHE A 186 1.20 3.89 -19.97
C PHE A 186 0.22 2.91 -19.32
N VAL A 187 -0.26 1.91 -20.07
CA VAL A 187 -1.21 0.91 -19.58
C VAL A 187 -0.60 0.08 -18.45
N LEU A 188 0.68 -0.31 -18.56
CA LEU A 188 1.38 -1.02 -17.50
C LEU A 188 1.49 -0.16 -16.23
N LEU A 189 1.85 1.11 -16.34
CA LEU A 189 1.99 1.95 -15.16
C LEU A 189 0.65 2.24 -14.47
N ILE A 190 -0.41 2.51 -15.23
CA ILE A 190 -1.74 2.69 -14.65
C ILE A 190 -2.23 1.39 -13.99
N ASN A 191 -2.06 0.24 -14.65
CA ASN A 191 -2.50 -1.04 -14.10
C ASN A 191 -1.78 -1.37 -12.78
N ILE A 192 -0.47 -1.18 -12.71
CA ILE A 192 0.30 -1.46 -11.49
C ILE A 192 -0.04 -0.45 -10.40
N ALA A 193 -0.22 0.83 -10.73
CA ALA A 193 -0.63 1.86 -9.79
C ALA A 193 -2.01 1.57 -9.18
N VAL A 194 -3.01 1.21 -10.00
CA VAL A 194 -4.35 0.85 -9.51
C VAL A 194 -4.30 -0.37 -8.59
N SER A 195 -3.48 -1.38 -8.92
CA SER A 195 -3.26 -2.53 -8.04
C SER A 195 -2.61 -2.14 -6.71
N SER A 196 -1.53 -1.35 -6.74
CA SER A 196 -0.87 -0.86 -5.52
C SER A 196 -1.81 -0.03 -4.67
N ILE A 197 -2.61 0.85 -5.28
CA ILE A 197 -3.63 1.63 -4.58
C ILE A 197 -4.63 0.71 -3.87
N HIS A 198 -5.10 -0.33 -4.54
CA HIS A 198 -6.03 -1.29 -3.94
C HIS A 198 -5.44 -1.98 -2.70
N TYR A 199 -4.24 -2.56 -2.82
CA TYR A 199 -3.66 -3.33 -1.71
C TYR A 199 -3.09 -2.43 -0.60
N CYS A 200 -2.34 -1.37 -0.93
CA CYS A 200 -1.75 -0.50 0.09
C CYS A 200 -2.79 0.37 0.80
N PHE A 201 -3.74 0.96 0.06
CA PHE A 201 -4.70 1.89 0.67
C PHE A 201 -5.97 1.18 1.12
N HIS A 202 -6.65 0.45 0.24
CA HIS A 202 -7.96 -0.12 0.56
C HIS A 202 -7.87 -1.36 1.47
N VAL A 203 -6.86 -2.20 1.30
CA VAL A 203 -6.68 -3.39 2.15
C VAL A 203 -5.88 -3.02 3.41
N MET A 204 -4.67 -2.48 3.26
CA MET A 204 -3.78 -2.24 4.39
C MET A 204 -4.15 -1.00 5.20
N LEU A 205 -4.07 0.21 4.64
CA LEU A 205 -4.26 1.45 5.41
C LEU A 205 -5.69 1.58 5.97
N HIS A 206 -6.71 1.30 5.15
CA HIS A 206 -8.10 1.27 5.62
C HIS A 206 -8.35 0.16 6.64
N GLY A 207 -7.74 -1.02 6.46
CA GLY A 207 -7.84 -2.13 7.41
C GLY A 207 -7.26 -1.75 8.77
N ILE A 208 -6.05 -1.20 8.81
CA ILE A 208 -5.39 -0.75 10.04
C ILE A 208 -6.20 0.38 10.70
N ALA A 209 -6.62 1.39 9.94
CA ALA A 209 -7.41 2.50 10.48
C ALA A 209 -8.77 2.05 11.02
N PHE A 210 -9.40 1.04 10.41
CA PHE A 210 -10.62 0.44 10.91
C PHE A 210 -10.37 -0.34 12.20
N LEU A 211 -9.34 -1.19 12.25
CA LEU A 211 -8.96 -1.93 13.45
C LEU A 211 -8.69 -0.98 14.62
N TRP A 212 -7.93 0.09 14.37
CA TRP A 212 -7.63 1.13 15.34
C TRP A 212 -8.89 1.80 15.90
N SER A 213 -9.80 2.20 15.01
CA SER A 213 -11.05 2.85 15.39
C SER A 213 -11.95 1.94 16.24
N ASP A 214 -12.06 0.65 15.86
CA ASP A 214 -12.85 -0.33 16.60
C ASP A 214 -12.22 -0.64 17.95
N PHE A 215 -10.88 -0.77 18.01
CA PHE A 215 -10.14 -1.00 19.24
C PHE A 215 -10.24 0.18 20.22
N SER A 216 -10.03 1.43 19.76
CA SER A 216 -10.17 2.63 20.61
C SER A 216 -11.60 2.77 21.16
N THR A 217 -12.61 2.40 20.38
CA THR A 217 -14.02 2.37 20.84
C THR A 217 -14.25 1.28 21.89
N PHE A 218 -13.67 0.10 21.69
CA PHE A 218 -13.74 -1.02 22.63
C PHE A 218 -13.08 -0.67 23.97
N VAL A 219 -11.87 -0.09 23.97
CA VAL A 219 -11.16 0.33 25.19
C VAL A 219 -12.01 1.32 25.99
N LYS A 220 -12.55 2.36 25.33
CA LYS A 220 -13.41 3.36 25.99
C LYS A 220 -14.65 2.74 26.65
N ARG A 221 -15.25 1.71 26.06
CA ARG A 221 -16.38 0.98 26.65
C ARG A 221 -15.96 0.07 27.80
N CYS A 222 -14.74 -0.48 27.72
CA CYS A 222 -14.16 -1.31 28.77
C CYS A 222 -13.90 -0.48 30.02
N ASP A 223 -13.35 0.72 29.86
CA ASP A 223 -13.11 1.67 30.97
C ASP A 223 -14.41 2.10 31.65
N GLN A 224 -15.52 2.11 30.92
CA GLN A 224 -16.85 2.38 31.47
C GLN A 224 -17.53 1.15 32.10
N GLY A 225 -16.88 -0.02 32.07
CA GLY A 225 -17.45 -1.27 32.61
C GLY A 225 -18.55 -1.91 31.76
N PHE A 226 -18.77 -1.43 30.53
CA PHE A 226 -19.86 -1.88 29.66
C PHE A 226 -19.43 -2.80 28.51
N ALA A 227 -18.14 -3.12 28.36
CA ALA A 227 -17.66 -3.88 27.21
C ALA A 227 -18.09 -5.36 27.28
N PRO A 228 -18.99 -5.83 26.38
CA PRO A 228 -19.38 -7.22 26.37
C PRO A 228 -18.30 -8.09 25.70
N ILE A 229 -18.18 -9.35 26.13
CA ILE A 229 -17.15 -10.29 25.65
C ILE A 229 -17.19 -10.53 24.13
N TRP A 230 -18.35 -10.32 23.49
CA TRP A 230 -18.50 -10.50 22.05
C TRP A 230 -17.81 -9.39 21.23
N GLU A 231 -17.71 -8.17 21.75
CA GLU A 231 -16.99 -7.07 21.08
C GLU A 231 -15.49 -7.36 21.03
N TYR A 232 -14.93 -7.87 22.12
CA TYR A 232 -13.55 -8.31 22.17
C TYR A 232 -13.25 -9.40 21.13
N LYS A 233 -14.10 -10.44 21.06
CA LYS A 233 -13.96 -11.51 20.06
C LYS A 233 -14.02 -10.96 18.63
N ARG A 234 -14.87 -9.97 18.37
CA ARG A 234 -14.97 -9.32 17.05
C ARG A 234 -13.67 -8.58 16.70
N VAL A 235 -13.09 -7.81 17.62
CA VAL A 235 -11.82 -7.11 17.39
C VAL A 235 -10.69 -8.11 17.13
N GLN A 236 -10.61 -9.20 17.90
CA GLN A 236 -9.61 -10.27 17.66
C GLN A 236 -9.75 -10.92 16.28
N VAL A 237 -10.97 -11.17 15.82
CA VAL A 237 -11.20 -11.72 14.47
C VAL A 237 -10.73 -10.72 13.41
N PHE A 238 -11.04 -9.43 13.59
CA PHE A 238 -10.62 -8.38 12.67
C PHE A 238 -9.09 -8.24 12.62
N GLU A 239 -8.43 -8.25 13.77
CA GLU A 239 -6.96 -8.26 13.87
C GLU A 239 -6.35 -9.43 13.12
N LYS A 240 -6.88 -10.65 13.31
CA LYS A 240 -6.40 -11.85 12.59
C LYS A 240 -6.58 -11.72 11.08
N LEU A 241 -7.69 -11.16 10.60
CA LEU A 241 -7.94 -10.93 9.17
C LEU A 241 -6.97 -9.90 8.59
N VAL A 242 -6.79 -8.76 9.25
CA VAL A 242 -5.85 -7.70 8.85
C VAL A 242 -4.42 -8.25 8.81
N ASN A 243 -3.99 -8.93 9.87
CA ASN A 243 -2.67 -9.55 9.94
C ASN A 243 -2.47 -10.62 8.86
N SER A 244 -3.48 -11.46 8.59
CA SER A 244 -3.38 -12.46 7.52
C SER A 244 -3.21 -11.83 6.14
N CYS A 245 -3.88 -10.71 5.86
CA CYS A 245 -3.76 -10.00 4.58
C CYS A 245 -2.40 -9.30 4.42
N ILE A 246 -1.92 -8.67 5.48
CA ILE A 246 -0.77 -7.76 5.41
C ILE A 246 0.56 -8.50 5.61
N ARG A 247 0.65 -9.40 6.60
CA ARG A 247 1.91 -9.93 7.15
C ARG A 247 2.89 -10.48 6.11
N ARG A 248 2.40 -11.21 5.12
CA ARG A 248 3.30 -11.96 4.22
C ARG A 248 3.82 -11.12 3.07
N ARG A 249 2.96 -10.34 2.42
CA ARG A 249 3.28 -9.68 1.15
C ARG A 249 3.35 -8.17 1.28
N ILE A 250 2.24 -7.56 1.66
CA ILE A 250 2.11 -6.10 1.68
C ILE A 250 3.05 -5.53 2.73
N PHE A 251 3.14 -6.17 3.90
CA PHE A 251 4.04 -5.77 4.96
C PHE A 251 5.50 -5.79 4.52
N LEU A 252 5.98 -6.92 3.98
CA LEU A 252 7.37 -7.08 3.58
C LEU A 252 7.74 -6.09 2.47
N ALA A 253 6.87 -5.94 1.47
CA ALA A 253 7.10 -5.01 0.36
C ALA A 253 7.10 -3.54 0.82
N SER A 254 6.19 -3.16 1.73
CA SER A 254 6.11 -1.79 2.25
C SER A 254 7.23 -1.47 3.22
N ALA A 255 7.51 -2.36 4.18
CA ALA A 255 8.51 -2.15 5.23
C ALA A 255 9.93 -2.03 4.68
N LEU A 256 10.28 -2.79 3.64
CA LEU A 256 11.58 -2.67 2.98
C LEU A 256 11.57 -1.63 1.86
N GLY A 257 10.48 -1.61 1.08
CA GLY A 257 10.40 -0.81 -0.14
C GLY A 257 10.27 0.68 0.12
N ILE A 258 9.41 1.08 1.06
CA ILE A 258 9.08 2.50 1.26
C ILE A 258 10.27 3.30 1.81
N PRO A 259 10.99 2.83 2.86
CA PRO A 259 12.18 3.54 3.33
C PRO A 259 13.26 3.63 2.26
N THR A 260 13.50 2.54 1.52
CA THR A 260 14.48 2.54 0.41
C THR A 260 14.07 3.55 -0.66
N PHE A 261 12.79 3.60 -1.01
CA PHE A 261 12.25 4.58 -1.95
C PHE A 261 12.45 6.01 -1.44
N GLN A 262 12.12 6.30 -0.18
CA GLN A 262 12.30 7.63 0.41
C GLN A 262 13.74 8.12 0.35
N ILE A 263 14.71 7.27 0.73
CA ILE A 263 16.14 7.59 0.70
C ILE A 263 16.57 7.91 -0.74
N MET A 264 16.16 7.08 -1.71
CA MET A 264 16.50 7.28 -3.12
C MET A 264 15.89 8.57 -3.70
N MET A 265 14.61 8.84 -3.40
CA MET A 265 13.94 10.06 -3.87
C MET A 265 14.56 11.32 -3.27
N CYS A 266 14.89 11.28 -1.97
CA CYS A 266 15.59 12.37 -1.29
C CYS A 266 16.94 12.65 -1.96
N TYR A 267 17.79 11.61 -2.08
CA TYR A 267 19.10 11.71 -2.72
C TYR A 267 19.02 12.30 -4.14
N ILE A 268 18.13 11.76 -4.99
CA ILE A 268 17.97 12.24 -6.37
C ILE A 268 17.50 13.69 -6.38
N SER A 269 16.49 14.03 -5.58
CA SER A 269 15.98 15.41 -5.52
C SER A 269 17.07 16.40 -5.13
N THR A 270 17.85 16.10 -4.08
CA THR A 270 18.98 16.95 -3.65
C THR A 270 20.03 17.10 -4.74
N LYS A 271 20.39 16.00 -5.42
CA LYS A 271 21.37 16.05 -6.52
C LYS A 271 20.86 16.89 -7.69
N LEU A 272 19.60 16.74 -8.09
CA LEU A 272 18.98 17.52 -9.15
C LEU A 272 18.89 19.03 -8.83
N PHE A 273 18.70 19.39 -7.57
CA PHE A 273 18.70 20.81 -7.15
C PHE A 273 20.09 21.44 -7.13
N HIS A 274 21.16 20.66 -6.97
CA HIS A 274 22.55 21.16 -6.95
C HIS A 274 23.18 21.28 -8.33
N SER A 275 22.64 20.58 -9.34
CA SER A 275 23.13 20.67 -10.70
C SER A 275 22.65 21.97 -11.37
N GLU A 276 23.57 22.90 -11.62
CA GLU A 276 23.32 24.26 -12.16
C GLU A 276 22.57 24.29 -13.51
N HIS A 277 22.54 23.18 -14.23
CA HIS A 277 21.96 23.08 -15.58
C HIS A 277 20.78 22.10 -15.70
N GLU A 278 20.27 21.54 -14.60
CA GLU A 278 19.23 20.51 -14.70
C GLU A 278 17.79 20.99 -14.52
N ASN A 279 16.88 20.21 -15.09
CA ASN A 279 15.46 20.46 -15.14
C ASN A 279 14.84 20.55 -13.74
N ASN A 280 14.66 21.78 -13.23
CA ASN A 280 13.92 22.07 -11.97
C ASN A 280 12.60 21.29 -11.84
N PHE A 281 11.90 21.09 -12.96
CA PHE A 281 10.67 20.29 -12.99
C PHE A 281 10.87 18.83 -12.51
N LYS A 282 11.96 18.16 -12.91
CA LYS A 282 12.28 16.81 -12.45
C LYS A 282 12.55 16.82 -10.94
N ALA A 283 13.37 17.77 -10.47
CA ALA A 283 13.70 17.90 -9.05
C ALA A 283 12.43 18.04 -8.19
N VAL A 284 11.51 18.91 -8.61
CA VAL A 284 10.21 19.11 -7.95
C VAL A 284 9.36 17.83 -7.96
N LEU A 285 9.33 17.07 -9.05
CA LEU A 285 8.57 15.82 -9.13
C LEU A 285 9.13 14.74 -8.19
N PHE A 286 10.46 14.59 -8.13
CA PHE A 286 11.13 13.67 -7.21
C PHE A 286 10.89 14.08 -5.75
N PHE A 287 11.01 15.38 -5.44
CA PHE A 287 10.74 15.91 -4.11
C PHE A 287 9.28 15.75 -3.69
N TRP A 288 8.32 16.04 -4.57
CA TRP A 288 6.89 15.82 -4.30
C TRP A 288 6.58 14.36 -3.96
N SER A 289 7.17 13.43 -4.72
CA SER A 289 7.00 12.01 -4.48
C SER A 289 7.64 11.57 -3.15
N TYR A 290 8.76 12.18 -2.75
CA TYR A 290 9.34 12.01 -1.43
C TYR A 290 8.39 12.48 -0.31
N ILE A 291 7.79 13.67 -0.45
CA ILE A 291 6.81 14.18 0.53
C ILE A 291 5.60 13.25 0.65
N LEU A 292 5.07 12.74 -0.47
CA LEU A 292 3.97 11.77 -0.44
C LEU A 292 4.35 10.48 0.30
N ALA A 293 5.56 9.96 0.06
CA ALA A 293 6.04 8.80 0.78
C ALA A 293 6.26 9.09 2.27
N LEU A 294 6.73 10.29 2.61
CA LEU A 294 6.94 10.72 3.99
C LEU A 294 5.61 10.81 4.75
N ILE A 295 4.58 11.42 4.16
CA ILE A 295 3.23 11.49 4.74
C ILE A 295 2.69 10.07 5.00
N PHE A 296 2.88 9.16 4.04
CA PHE A 296 2.48 7.77 4.19
C PHE A 296 3.16 7.11 5.41
N THR A 297 4.46 7.33 5.64
CA THR A 297 5.18 6.73 6.78
C THR A 297 4.93 7.42 8.13
N VAL A 298 4.76 8.74 8.14
CA VAL A 298 4.54 9.50 9.39
C VAL A 298 3.16 9.17 9.96
N GLU A 299 2.15 9.00 9.09
CA GLU A 299 0.82 8.56 9.53
C GLU A 299 0.83 7.21 10.26
N ASP A 300 1.74 6.30 9.86
CA ASP A 300 1.90 5.00 10.50
C ASP A 300 2.65 5.09 11.85
N GLY A 301 3.49 6.12 12.06
CA GLY A 301 4.33 6.25 13.26
C GLY A 301 3.74 7.09 14.40
N GLU A 302 3.23 8.28 14.09
CA GLU A 302 2.85 9.29 15.10
C GLU A 302 1.68 8.83 15.98
N LYS A 303 0.66 8.22 15.38
CA LYS A 303 -0.50 7.72 16.14
C LYS A 303 -0.21 6.47 16.96
N VAL A 304 0.75 5.67 16.51
CA VAL A 304 1.12 4.44 17.20
C VAL A 304 1.90 4.78 18.46
N GLY A 305 2.80 5.77 18.43
CA GLY A 305 3.63 6.11 19.59
C GLY A 305 2.85 6.73 20.75
N GLU A 306 2.08 7.79 20.49
CA GLU A 306 1.45 8.59 21.55
C GLU A 306 0.30 7.82 22.22
N GLU A 307 -0.62 7.24 21.44
CA GLU A 307 -1.79 6.55 21.96
C GLU A 307 -1.46 5.11 22.42
N SER A 308 -0.47 4.40 21.84
CA SER A 308 -0.08 3.08 22.39
C SER A 308 0.61 3.20 23.73
N SER A 309 1.36 4.28 24.00
CA SER A 309 1.96 4.48 25.31
C SER A 309 0.90 4.66 26.41
N GLU A 310 -0.16 5.40 26.10
CA GLU A 310 -1.29 5.64 27.00
C GLU A 310 -2.18 4.39 27.15
N VAL A 311 -2.47 3.70 26.04
CA VAL A 311 -3.30 2.51 26.04
C VAL A 311 -2.59 1.30 26.64
N LEU A 312 -1.29 1.07 26.39
CA LEU A 312 -0.55 0.02 27.11
C LEU A 312 -0.54 0.30 28.62
N GLY A 313 -0.30 1.55 29.02
CA GLY A 313 -0.33 1.93 30.43
C GLY A 313 -1.69 1.65 31.08
N SER A 314 -2.79 2.00 30.40
CA SER A 314 -4.14 1.74 30.88
C SER A 314 -4.51 0.24 30.87
N LEU A 315 -4.14 -0.49 29.82
CA LEU A 315 -4.45 -1.92 29.69
C LEU A 315 -3.67 -2.77 30.68
N GLU A 316 -2.39 -2.46 30.91
CA GLU A 316 -1.60 -3.11 31.97
C GLU A 316 -2.22 -2.81 33.34
N ALA A 317 -2.55 -1.55 33.64
CA ALA A 317 -3.19 -1.18 34.90
C ALA A 317 -4.54 -1.89 35.12
N GLY A 318 -5.39 -1.95 34.08
CA GLY A 318 -6.71 -2.58 34.11
C GLY A 318 -6.65 -4.11 34.23
N ILE A 319 -5.77 -4.76 33.45
CA ILE A 319 -5.56 -6.21 33.55
C ILE A 319 -5.01 -6.54 34.94
N TRP A 320 -4.05 -5.79 35.46
CA TRP A 320 -3.52 -5.99 36.80
C TRP A 320 -4.57 -5.82 37.90
N GLN A 321 -5.47 -4.84 37.79
CA GLN A 321 -6.58 -4.68 38.74
C GLN A 321 -7.60 -5.81 38.64
N GLN A 322 -7.94 -6.26 37.43
CA GLN A 322 -8.90 -7.34 37.23
C GLN A 322 -8.33 -8.70 37.66
N PHE A 323 -7.03 -8.93 37.46
CA PHE A 323 -6.31 -10.11 37.94
C PHE A 323 -6.21 -10.09 39.47
N ARG A 324 -5.89 -8.94 40.07
CA ARG A 324 -5.83 -8.77 41.53
C ARG A 324 -7.20 -9.00 42.18
N GLY A 325 -8.27 -8.40 41.64
CA GLY A 325 -9.63 -8.61 42.14
C GLY A 325 -10.12 -10.05 42.03
N ARG A 326 -9.67 -10.82 41.02
CA ARG A 326 -9.96 -12.26 40.91
C ARG A 326 -9.13 -13.12 41.88
N ILE A 327 -7.88 -12.75 42.14
CA ILE A 327 -7.05 -13.43 43.16
C ILE A 327 -7.65 -13.20 44.55
N ASP A 328 -8.13 -12.00 44.83
CA ASP A 328 -8.72 -11.66 46.13
C ASP A 328 -10.11 -12.31 46.35
N THR A 329 -10.85 -12.62 45.27
CA THR A 329 -12.13 -13.34 45.34
C THR A 329 -12.00 -14.86 45.27
N LEU A 330 -10.88 -15.40 44.76
CA LEU A 330 -10.59 -16.84 44.70
C LEU A 330 -9.81 -17.35 45.92
N GLY A 331 -10.05 -16.74 47.09
CA GLY A 331 -9.42 -17.07 48.36
C GLY A 331 -9.01 -18.54 48.49
N GLY A 332 -7.70 -18.78 48.50
CA GLY A 332 -7.08 -19.99 49.04
C GLY A 332 -7.15 -21.30 48.23
N ALA A 333 -7.71 -21.33 47.02
CA ALA A 333 -7.67 -22.56 46.21
C ALA A 333 -6.55 -22.50 45.15
N GLY A 334 -5.41 -23.12 45.47
CA GLY A 334 -4.27 -23.23 44.56
C GLY A 334 -4.63 -23.97 43.27
N VAL A 335 -4.76 -23.22 42.17
CA VAL A 335 -4.90 -23.78 40.82
C VAL A 335 -3.75 -23.24 39.96
N LEU A 336 -2.80 -24.12 39.63
CA LEU A 336 -1.79 -23.88 38.59
C LEU A 336 -2.50 -23.81 37.23
N PHE A 337 -2.43 -22.67 36.56
CA PHE A 337 -2.75 -22.56 35.13
C PHE A 337 -1.44 -22.59 34.33
N GLU A 338 -1.32 -23.60 33.45
CA GLU A 338 -0.31 -23.63 32.39
C GLU A 338 -0.58 -22.51 31.37
N THR A 339 0.39 -21.62 31.23
CA THR A 339 0.42 -20.53 30.25
C THR A 339 0.85 -21.05 28.89
N ASN A 340 -0.10 -21.59 28.12
CA ASN A 340 0.16 -21.88 26.71
C ASN A 340 0.16 -20.58 25.89
N GLY A 341 1.36 -20.07 25.60
CA GLY A 341 1.70 -19.40 24.33
C GLY A 341 0.93 -18.14 23.94
N PHE A 342 0.59 -17.26 24.90
CA PHE A 342 0.04 -15.94 24.60
C PHE A 342 1.18 -15.00 24.13
N VAL A 343 1.29 -14.78 22.83
CA VAL A 343 2.07 -13.66 22.29
C VAL A 343 1.19 -12.41 22.39
N SER A 344 1.60 -11.45 23.23
CA SER A 344 0.89 -10.19 23.45
C SER A 344 0.75 -9.37 22.15
N PRO A 345 -0.40 -8.69 21.90
CA PRO A 345 -0.61 -7.82 20.74
C PRO A 345 0.46 -6.72 20.58
N GLY A 346 1.10 -6.33 21.69
CA GLY A 346 2.23 -5.39 21.67
C GLY A 346 3.43 -5.89 20.85
N TYR A 347 3.57 -7.19 20.60
CA TYR A 347 4.73 -7.73 19.88
C TYR A 347 4.80 -7.30 18.41
N TYR A 348 3.69 -7.07 17.71
CA TYR A 348 3.74 -6.67 16.29
C TYR A 348 3.96 -5.16 16.10
N VAL A 349 3.41 -4.35 17.01
CA VAL A 349 3.70 -2.91 17.06
C VAL A 349 5.15 -2.68 17.50
N ASN A 350 5.64 -3.45 18.48
CA ASN A 350 7.00 -3.38 18.97
C ASN A 350 8.02 -4.01 18.00
N ILE A 351 7.64 -4.98 17.16
CA ILE A 351 8.49 -5.45 16.04
C ILE A 351 8.58 -4.39 14.94
N LEU A 352 7.50 -3.69 14.58
CA LEU A 352 7.58 -2.58 13.63
C LEU A 352 8.47 -1.44 14.16
N TYR A 353 8.37 -1.17 15.47
CA TYR A 353 9.17 -0.16 16.15
C TYR A 353 10.65 -0.58 16.31
N ARG A 354 10.94 -1.80 16.77
CA ARG A 354 12.32 -2.32 16.94
C ARG A 354 13.04 -2.61 15.63
N VAL A 355 12.34 -3.02 14.57
CA VAL A 355 12.97 -3.28 13.27
C VAL A 355 13.28 -1.99 12.51
N ILE A 356 12.61 -0.88 12.82
CA ILE A 356 12.80 0.41 12.14
C ILE A 356 13.61 1.41 12.99
N PHE A 357 13.55 1.37 14.32
CA PHE A 357 14.08 2.43 15.20
C PHE A 357 15.02 1.99 16.34
N ASP A 358 15.35 0.70 16.50
CA ASP A 358 16.44 0.29 17.41
C ASP A 358 17.80 0.26 16.68
N LYS A 359 18.42 1.45 16.60
CA LYS A 359 19.88 1.63 16.57
C LYS A 359 20.29 2.86 17.36
#